data_AF-A0A7X7KQ58-F1
#
_entry.id   AF-A0A7X7KQ58-F1
#
_cell.length_a   1.000
_cell.length_b   1.000
_cell.length_c   1.000
_cell.angle_alpha   90.00
_cell.angle_beta   90.00
_cell.angle_gamma   90.00
#
_symmetry.space_group_name_H-M   'P 1'
#
loop_
_entity.id
_entity.type
_entity.pdbx_description
1 polymer ?
#
loop_
_entity_poly.entity_id
_entity_poly.type
_entity_poly.pdbx_seq_one_letter_code
_entity_poly.pdbx_strand_id
1 'polypeptide(L)'
;MRRVWLSRMVILALLAGGVVLTAAEGRGKSSRKKGDGEGEKAAEKAAVEKKELPRAVYIDQFRKAKDPESMEIVALHDEIDQYYAELTTVRNVAAGEDREARKAEREVKGLETKIKRQVRKLEAAVEKYTRPRRKEHDETRRKYEELREKGDKLGEQGQDRKATETYQLADRLTGPLESMKRQIEVAETFLEFENAVPIDGLGEGAAAEGDGGKDSGKDGGADKGDGAGKGDGKGRGKSER
;
A
#
# COMPACT_ATOMS: atom_id res chain seq x y z
N MET A 1 35.55 5.37 -50.25
CA MET A 1 34.60 4.27 -50.55
C MET A 1 33.36 4.57 -49.72
N ARG A 2 32.21 5.14 -50.14
CA ARG A 2 31.25 5.00 -51.26
C ARG A 2 30.46 3.67 -51.31
N ARG A 3 29.12 3.83 -51.15
CA ARG A 3 27.92 2.99 -51.46
C ARG A 3 27.45 2.08 -50.31
N VAL A 4 26.30 2.33 -49.65
CA VAL A 4 24.88 2.38 -50.07
C VAL A 4 24.38 1.05 -50.62
N TRP A 5 23.34 0.48 -49.99
CA TRP A 5 22.13 -0.16 -50.57
C TRP A 5 21.21 -0.61 -49.40
N LEU A 6 20.07 0.04 -49.10
CA LEU A 6 18.75 0.04 -49.76
C LEU A 6 17.95 -1.29 -49.68
N SER A 7 16.88 -1.20 -48.87
CA SER A 7 15.48 -1.53 -49.19
C SER A 7 15.04 -2.94 -49.61
N ARG A 8 14.03 -3.45 -48.89
CA ARG A 8 12.63 -3.73 -49.32
C ARG A 8 11.98 -4.59 -48.23
N MET A 9 10.99 -4.15 -47.44
CA MET A 9 9.61 -3.74 -47.74
C MET A 9 8.71 -4.88 -48.25
N VAL A 10 7.45 -4.89 -47.74
CA VAL A 10 6.20 -5.45 -48.31
C VAL A 10 5.85 -6.89 -47.83
N ILE A 11 4.66 -7.27 -47.32
CA ILE A 11 3.38 -6.63 -46.89
C ILE A 11 2.33 -7.78 -46.68
N LEU A 12 1.20 -7.49 -45.99
CA LEU A 12 -0.12 -8.18 -46.00
C LEU A 12 -0.21 -9.58 -45.33
N ALA A 13 -1.30 -10.00 -44.66
CA ALA A 13 -2.70 -9.58 -44.71
C ALA A 13 -3.43 -9.97 -43.38
N LEU A 14 -4.31 -9.12 -42.84
CA LEU A 14 -5.78 -9.24 -42.87
C LEU A 14 -6.37 -10.52 -42.25
N LEU A 15 -7.02 -10.37 -41.10
CA LEU A 15 -8.36 -10.91 -40.90
C LEU A 15 -9.26 -9.82 -40.33
N ALA A 16 -10.12 -9.32 -41.21
CA ALA A 16 -11.29 -8.53 -40.91
C ALA A 16 -12.41 -9.46 -40.40
N GLY A 17 -13.22 -8.92 -39.49
CA GLY A 17 -14.49 -9.50 -39.06
C GLY A 17 -15.28 -8.41 -38.37
N GLY A 18 -15.75 -7.43 -39.14
CA GLY A 18 -16.65 -6.39 -38.67
C GLY A 18 -18.11 -6.85 -38.68
N VAL A 19 -18.93 -6.19 -37.85
CA VAL A 19 -20.30 -5.83 -38.20
C VAL A 19 -20.55 -4.43 -37.66
N VAL A 20 -20.93 -3.51 -38.55
CA VAL A 20 -21.48 -2.17 -38.26
C VAL A 20 -22.84 -2.09 -38.95
N LEU A 21 -23.72 -1.24 -38.38
CA LEU A 21 -25.00 -0.72 -38.87
C LEU A 21 -26.23 -1.63 -38.57
N THR A 22 -27.38 -1.10 -38.14
CA THR A 22 -28.04 0.19 -38.43
C THR A 22 -28.91 0.70 -37.27
N ALA A 23 -29.04 2.04 -37.18
CA ALA A 23 -30.13 2.72 -36.51
C ALA A 23 -31.45 2.56 -37.29
N ALA A 24 -32.57 2.45 -36.57
CA ALA A 24 -33.90 2.70 -37.10
C ALA A 24 -34.71 3.52 -36.06
N GLU A 25 -35.01 4.76 -36.40
CA GLU A 25 -36.08 5.54 -35.79
C GLU A 25 -37.44 4.90 -36.12
N GLY A 26 -38.29 4.79 -35.11
CA GLY A 26 -39.65 4.26 -35.25
C GLY A 26 -40.53 4.72 -34.08
N ARG A 27 -41.13 5.89 -34.25
CA ARG A 27 -42.12 6.52 -33.37
C ARG A 27 -43.46 5.79 -33.53
N GLY A 28 -44.09 5.29 -32.45
CA GLY A 28 -45.51 4.93 -32.52
C GLY A 28 -46.10 3.98 -31.48
N LYS A 29 -46.89 4.57 -30.58
CA LYS A 29 -48.19 4.06 -30.04
C LYS A 29 -48.20 2.89 -29.05
N SER A 30 -48.58 3.29 -27.83
CA SER A 30 -49.50 2.62 -26.89
C SER A 30 -50.16 1.31 -27.34
N SER A 31 -50.01 0.28 -26.51
CA SER A 31 -51.15 -0.54 -26.09
C SER A 31 -50.85 -1.22 -24.77
N ARG A 32 -51.66 -0.90 -23.74
CA ARG A 32 -51.87 -1.77 -22.59
C ARG A 32 -52.21 -3.17 -23.09
N LYS A 33 -51.46 -4.18 -22.68
CA LYS A 33 -51.93 -5.55 -22.64
C LYS A 33 -51.56 -6.13 -21.28
N LYS A 34 -52.59 -6.28 -20.43
CA LYS A 34 -52.59 -7.21 -19.31
C LYS A 34 -52.25 -8.59 -19.86
N GLY A 35 -51.20 -9.19 -19.35
CA GLY A 35 -50.85 -10.59 -19.54
C GLY A 35 -50.32 -11.07 -18.20
N ASP A 36 -51.12 -11.91 -17.55
CA ASP A 36 -50.79 -12.59 -16.31
C ASP A 36 -49.66 -13.61 -16.56
N GLY A 37 -48.80 -13.77 -15.55
CA GLY A 37 -47.85 -14.87 -15.45
C GLY A 37 -46.47 -14.60 -16.05
N GLU A 38 -45.44 -15.04 -15.31
CA GLU A 38 -44.03 -15.10 -15.72
C GLU A 38 -43.18 -13.84 -15.48
N GLY A 39 -43.39 -13.19 -14.33
CA GLY A 39 -42.46 -12.21 -13.75
C GLY A 39 -41.40 -12.80 -12.81
N GLU A 40 -41.22 -14.13 -12.76
CA GLU A 40 -40.51 -14.81 -11.67
C GLU A 40 -39.30 -15.67 -12.12
N LYS A 41 -38.70 -15.37 -13.28
CA LYS A 41 -37.42 -15.99 -13.70
C LYS A 41 -36.40 -15.04 -14.32
N ALA A 42 -36.56 -13.73 -14.12
CA ALA A 42 -35.64 -12.72 -14.64
C ALA A 42 -34.84 -11.96 -13.57
N ALA A 43 -34.96 -12.32 -12.29
CA ALA A 43 -34.20 -11.71 -11.18
C ALA A 43 -33.07 -12.59 -10.64
N GLU A 44 -32.85 -13.79 -11.18
CA GLU A 44 -31.87 -14.75 -10.66
C GLU A 44 -30.72 -15.01 -11.65
N LYS A 45 -30.21 -13.98 -12.34
CA LYS A 45 -28.93 -14.06 -13.09
C LYS A 45 -28.21 -12.71 -13.12
N ALA A 46 -27.83 -12.20 -11.95
CA ALA A 46 -26.75 -11.23 -11.83
C ALA A 46 -26.09 -11.28 -10.45
N ALA A 47 -25.97 -12.47 -9.84
CA ALA A 47 -24.81 -12.71 -8.99
C ALA A 47 -23.61 -12.77 -9.95
N VAL A 48 -23.11 -11.61 -10.36
CA VAL A 48 -21.75 -11.52 -10.88
C VAL A 48 -20.90 -11.95 -9.71
N GLU A 49 -20.56 -13.23 -9.69
CA GLU A 49 -19.47 -13.77 -8.92
C GLU A 49 -18.27 -12.89 -9.29
N LYS A 50 -18.03 -11.85 -8.49
CA LYS A 50 -16.81 -11.08 -8.57
C LYS A 50 -15.74 -12.07 -8.16
N LYS A 51 -15.24 -12.84 -9.12
CA LYS A 51 -14.08 -13.69 -8.92
C LYS A 51 -13.01 -12.77 -8.41
N GLU A 52 -12.71 -12.87 -7.12
CA GLU A 52 -11.61 -12.13 -6.53
C GLU A 52 -10.39 -12.44 -7.38
N LEU A 53 -9.74 -11.39 -7.86
CA LEU A 53 -8.55 -11.61 -8.67
C LEU A 53 -7.51 -12.34 -7.79
N PRO A 54 -6.70 -13.24 -8.34
CA PRO A 54 -5.63 -13.87 -7.58
C PRO A 54 -4.75 -12.82 -6.90
N ARG A 55 -4.26 -13.08 -5.68
CA ARG A 55 -3.36 -12.20 -4.90
C ARG A 55 -2.24 -11.59 -5.76
N ALA A 56 -1.64 -12.39 -6.65
CA ALA A 56 -0.60 -11.97 -7.59
C ALA A 56 -1.03 -10.82 -8.53
N VAL A 57 -2.29 -10.81 -8.99
CA VAL A 57 -2.80 -9.74 -9.86
C VAL A 57 -2.90 -8.42 -9.11
N TYR A 58 -3.26 -8.45 -7.83
CA TYR A 58 -3.31 -7.24 -7.01
C TYR A 58 -1.93 -6.71 -6.65
N ILE A 59 -0.95 -7.58 -6.39
CA ILE A 59 0.46 -7.20 -6.22
C ILE A 59 0.98 -6.52 -7.50
N ASP A 60 0.67 -7.08 -8.68
CA ASP A 60 1.03 -6.48 -9.96
C ASP A 60 0.39 -5.11 -10.18
N GLN A 61 -0.87 -4.93 -9.78
CA GLN A 61 -1.55 -3.64 -9.83
C GLN A 61 -0.92 -2.64 -8.86
N PHE A 62 -0.55 -3.08 -7.65
CA PHE A 62 0.12 -2.27 -6.64
C PHE A 62 1.49 -1.79 -7.14
N ARG A 63 2.28 -2.68 -7.76
CA ARG A 63 3.55 -2.34 -8.41
C ARG A 63 3.39 -1.35 -9.57
N LYS A 64 2.25 -1.37 -10.27
CA LYS A 64 1.93 -0.44 -11.37
C LYS A 64 1.30 0.86 -10.90
N ALA A 65 0.94 0.97 -9.62
CA ALA A 65 0.34 2.18 -9.08
C ALA A 65 1.37 3.32 -9.12
N LYS A 66 0.90 4.53 -9.48
CA LYS A 66 1.71 5.75 -9.48
C LYS A 66 1.59 6.54 -8.17
N ASP A 67 0.97 5.93 -7.17
CA ASP A 67 0.79 6.50 -5.85
C ASP A 67 2.15 6.51 -5.12
N PRO A 68 2.59 7.65 -4.54
CA PRO A 68 3.89 7.76 -3.88
C PRO A 68 4.11 6.76 -2.75
N GLU A 69 3.09 6.47 -1.94
CA GLU A 69 3.21 5.53 -0.81
C GLU A 69 3.37 4.10 -1.31
N SER A 70 2.62 3.73 -2.36
CA SER A 70 2.73 2.42 -3.01
C SER A 70 4.10 2.24 -3.66
N MET A 71 4.62 3.27 -4.33
CA MET A 71 5.96 3.24 -4.93
C MET A 71 7.06 3.13 -3.86
N GLU A 72 6.92 3.81 -2.72
CA GLU A 72 7.86 3.73 -1.60
C GLU A 72 7.92 2.30 -1.03
N ILE A 73 6.76 1.67 -0.82
CA ILE A 73 6.66 0.27 -0.35
C ILE A 73 7.35 -0.69 -1.33
N VAL A 74 7.04 -0.57 -2.62
CA VAL A 74 7.62 -1.43 -3.67
C VAL A 74 9.13 -1.25 -3.76
N ALA A 75 9.62 -0.02 -3.73
CA ALA A 75 11.05 0.27 -3.83
C ALA A 75 11.83 -0.28 -2.61
N LEU A 76 11.29 -0.12 -1.40
CA LEU A 76 11.91 -0.68 -0.19
C LEU A 76 11.92 -2.21 -0.20
N HIS A 77 10.82 -2.83 -0.64
CA HIS A 77 10.75 -4.29 -0.78
C HIS A 77 11.78 -4.82 -1.76
N ASP A 78 11.85 -4.25 -2.97
CA ASP A 78 12.81 -4.66 -4.00
C ASP A 78 14.27 -4.44 -3.54
N GLU A 79 14.56 -3.36 -2.78
CA GLU A 79 15.89 -3.11 -2.20
C GLU A 79 16.27 -4.17 -1.15
N ILE A 80 15.31 -4.57 -0.29
CA ILE A 80 15.54 -5.59 0.73
C ILE A 80 15.73 -6.97 0.09
N ASP A 81 14.94 -7.32 -0.93
CA ASP A 81 15.10 -8.56 -1.68
C ASP A 81 16.50 -8.65 -2.33
N GLN A 82 17.00 -7.54 -2.87
CA GLN A 82 18.37 -7.46 -3.38
C GLN A 82 19.40 -7.71 -2.26
N TYR A 83 19.23 -7.10 -1.08
CA TYR A 83 20.12 -7.35 0.04
C TYR A 83 20.07 -8.80 0.56
N TYR A 84 18.92 -9.46 0.54
CA TYR A 84 18.83 -10.88 0.88
C TYR A 84 19.55 -11.77 -0.15
N ALA A 85 19.43 -11.47 -1.44
CA ALA A 85 20.18 -12.15 -2.49
C ALA A 85 21.70 -11.96 -2.31
N GLU A 86 22.16 -10.73 -2.09
CA GLU A 86 23.56 -10.44 -1.79
C GLU A 86 24.03 -11.17 -0.53
N LEU A 87 23.27 -11.10 0.57
CA LEU A 87 23.60 -11.77 1.84
C LEU A 87 23.79 -13.28 1.65
N THR A 88 22.97 -13.91 0.82
CA THR A 88 23.07 -15.34 0.51
C THR A 88 24.39 -15.66 -0.18
N THR A 89 24.79 -14.84 -1.16
CA THR A 89 26.07 -15.03 -1.86
C THR A 89 27.27 -14.83 -0.95
N VAL A 90 27.27 -13.78 -0.12
CA VAL A 90 28.38 -13.46 0.79
C VAL A 90 28.48 -14.49 1.92
N ARG A 91 27.37 -14.99 2.45
CA ARG A 91 27.38 -16.06 3.46
C ARG A 91 28.02 -17.35 2.92
N ASN A 92 27.78 -17.70 1.66
CA ASN A 92 28.42 -18.87 1.05
C ASN A 92 29.95 -18.72 0.97
N VAL A 93 30.46 -17.50 0.76
CA VAL A 93 31.90 -17.20 0.77
C VAL A 93 32.45 -17.14 2.20
N ALA A 94 31.69 -16.60 3.14
CA ALA A 94 32.06 -16.52 4.56
C ALA A 94 32.18 -17.88 5.25
N ALA A 95 31.61 -18.94 4.67
CA ALA A 95 31.71 -20.31 5.19
C ALA A 95 33.09 -20.97 4.99
N GLY A 96 34.03 -20.32 4.28
CA GLY A 96 35.43 -20.77 4.16
C GLY A 96 36.30 -20.37 5.37
N GLU A 97 37.57 -20.78 5.39
CA GLU A 97 38.50 -20.47 6.50
C GLU A 97 39.55 -19.39 6.16
N ASP A 98 39.53 -18.88 4.93
CA ASP A 98 40.56 -17.99 4.40
C ASP A 98 40.40 -16.52 4.81
N ARG A 99 41.41 -15.68 4.51
CA ARG A 99 41.32 -14.21 4.70
C ARG A 99 40.11 -13.59 3.99
N GLU A 100 39.62 -14.24 2.95
CA GLU A 100 38.42 -13.85 2.21
C GLU A 100 37.14 -14.10 3.04
N ALA A 101 37.10 -15.16 3.84
CA ALA A 101 35.99 -15.43 4.75
C ALA A 101 35.85 -14.34 5.82
N ARG A 102 36.96 -13.89 6.42
CA ARG A 102 36.93 -12.78 7.40
C ARG A 102 36.44 -11.44 6.83
N LYS A 103 36.67 -11.20 5.53
CA LYS A 103 36.13 -10.01 4.84
C LYS A 103 34.63 -10.20 4.59
N ALA A 104 34.24 -11.37 4.10
CA ALA A 104 32.86 -11.74 3.87
C ALA A 104 32.02 -11.69 5.16
N GLU A 105 32.54 -12.13 6.31
CA GLU A 105 31.85 -12.01 7.62
C GLU A 105 31.53 -10.56 7.99
N ARG A 106 32.42 -9.61 7.71
CA ARG A 106 32.17 -8.18 7.96
C ARG A 106 31.08 -7.65 7.03
N GLU A 107 31.08 -8.10 5.79
CA GLU A 107 30.09 -7.75 4.80
C GLU A 107 28.71 -8.34 5.14
N VAL A 108 28.66 -9.59 5.62
CA VAL A 108 27.45 -10.22 6.19
C VAL A 108 26.85 -9.34 7.28
N LYS A 109 27.63 -8.96 8.29
CA LYS A 109 27.14 -8.08 9.39
C LYS A 109 26.66 -6.72 8.88
N GLY A 110 27.33 -6.18 7.88
CA GLY A 110 26.94 -4.92 7.22
C GLY A 110 25.59 -5.04 6.51
N LEU A 111 25.39 -6.10 5.72
CA LEU A 111 24.15 -6.41 5.01
C LEU A 111 23.00 -6.68 6.00
N GLU A 112 23.22 -7.49 7.03
CA GLU A 112 22.23 -7.74 8.08
C GLU A 112 21.74 -6.45 8.75
N THR A 113 22.66 -5.53 9.04
CA THR A 113 22.32 -4.23 9.63
C THR A 113 21.53 -3.35 8.66
N LYS A 114 21.86 -3.38 7.36
CA LYS A 114 21.10 -2.66 6.32
C LYS A 114 19.69 -3.24 6.18
N ILE A 115 19.56 -4.56 6.10
CA ILE A 115 18.27 -5.27 6.03
C ILE A 115 17.40 -4.89 7.23
N LYS A 116 17.92 -5.00 8.47
CA LYS A 116 17.19 -4.56 9.68
C LYS A 116 16.66 -3.13 9.59
N ARG A 117 17.50 -2.20 9.11
CA ARG A 117 17.11 -0.79 8.99
C ARG A 117 16.04 -0.59 7.92
N GLN A 118 16.17 -1.24 6.77
CA GLN A 118 15.21 -1.09 5.68
C GLN A 118 13.88 -1.79 5.98
N VAL A 119 13.89 -2.96 6.63
CA VAL A 119 12.67 -3.64 7.08
C VAL A 119 11.85 -2.72 8.01
N ARG A 120 12.48 -2.05 8.99
CA ARG A 120 11.79 -1.09 9.85
C ARG A 120 11.17 0.08 9.09
N LYS A 121 11.83 0.55 8.03
CA LYS A 121 11.27 1.61 7.17
C LYS A 121 10.10 1.09 6.34
N LEU A 122 10.20 -0.14 5.84
CA LEU A 122 9.12 -0.78 5.10
C LEU A 122 7.90 -0.99 6.01
N GLU A 123 8.08 -1.48 7.24
CA GLU A 123 7.02 -1.58 8.25
C GLU A 123 6.35 -0.23 8.49
N ALA A 124 7.15 0.84 8.66
CA ALA A 124 6.63 2.19 8.85
C ALA A 124 5.87 2.71 7.61
N ALA A 125 6.34 2.42 6.40
CA ALA A 125 5.68 2.79 5.15
C ALA A 125 4.36 2.04 4.95
N VAL A 126 4.35 0.73 5.23
CA VAL A 126 3.13 -0.10 5.20
C VAL A 126 2.13 0.37 6.25
N GLU A 127 2.56 0.65 7.48
CA GLU A 127 1.66 1.19 8.53
C GLU A 127 1.12 2.57 8.12
N LYS A 128 1.94 3.45 7.56
CA LYS A 128 1.51 4.76 7.05
C LYS A 128 0.44 4.64 5.97
N TYR A 129 0.61 3.70 5.03
CA TYR A 129 -0.35 3.43 3.97
C TYR A 129 -1.65 2.78 4.49
N THR A 130 -1.54 1.81 5.40
CA THR A 130 -2.68 0.99 5.85
C THR A 130 -3.50 1.67 6.94
N ARG A 131 -2.89 2.44 7.85
CA ARG A 131 -3.56 3.09 8.98
C ARG A 131 -4.77 3.96 8.59
N PRO A 132 -4.68 4.91 7.63
CA PRO A 132 -5.84 5.70 7.22
C PRO A 132 -6.93 4.80 6.62
N ARG A 133 -6.55 3.79 5.83
CA ARG A 133 -7.49 2.85 5.20
C ARG A 133 -8.20 1.96 6.21
N ARG A 134 -7.51 1.51 7.26
CA ARG A 134 -8.12 0.78 8.39
C ARG A 134 -9.16 1.64 9.09
N LYS A 135 -8.84 2.91 9.35
CA LYS A 135 -9.78 3.86 9.96
C LYS A 135 -11.01 4.08 9.08
N GLU A 136 -10.81 4.34 7.78
CA GLU A 136 -11.92 4.51 6.83
C GLU A 136 -12.76 3.24 6.67
N HIS A 137 -12.12 2.07 6.67
CA HIS A 137 -12.79 0.79 6.66
C HIS A 137 -13.69 0.62 7.90
N ASP A 138 -13.17 0.91 9.09
CA ASP A 138 -13.94 0.81 10.33
C ASP A 138 -15.10 1.80 10.38
N GLU A 139 -14.91 3.05 9.94
CA GLU A 139 -15.97 4.05 9.83
C GLU A 139 -17.05 3.62 8.83
N THR A 140 -16.64 3.09 7.68
CA THR A 140 -17.57 2.58 6.65
C THR A 140 -18.33 1.36 7.15
N ARG A 141 -17.65 0.49 7.89
CA ARG A 141 -18.25 -0.72 8.48
C ARG A 141 -19.31 -0.35 9.51
N ARG A 142 -19.03 0.61 10.39
CA ARG A 142 -20.03 1.13 11.35
C ARG A 142 -21.26 1.68 10.64
N LYS A 143 -21.08 2.48 9.59
CA LYS A 143 -22.20 3.00 8.78
C LYS A 143 -23.00 1.88 8.11
N TYR A 144 -22.32 0.86 7.60
CA TYR A 144 -22.97 -0.33 7.04
C TYR A 144 -23.84 -1.04 8.09
N GLU A 145 -23.28 -1.28 9.28
CA GLU A 145 -23.98 -1.92 10.40
C GLU A 145 -25.18 -1.07 10.89
N GLU A 146 -25.01 0.24 11.02
CA GLU A 146 -26.08 1.18 11.36
C GLU A 146 -27.24 1.18 10.35
N LEU A 147 -26.91 1.15 9.05
CA LEU A 147 -27.93 1.08 7.99
C LEU A 147 -28.65 -0.26 8.00
N ARG A 148 -27.93 -1.36 8.24
CA ARG A 148 -28.52 -2.71 8.38
C ARG A 148 -29.51 -2.75 9.55
N GLU A 149 -29.08 -2.31 10.73
CA GLU A 149 -29.92 -2.26 11.93
C GLU A 149 -31.15 -1.35 11.73
N LYS A 150 -30.98 -0.22 11.05
CA LYS A 150 -32.09 0.67 10.70
C LYS A 150 -33.07 0.01 9.73
N GLY A 151 -32.56 -0.74 8.75
CA GLY A 151 -33.37 -1.54 7.83
C GLY A 151 -34.20 -2.57 8.59
N ASP A 152 -33.59 -3.29 9.53
CA ASP A 152 -34.25 -4.30 10.37
C ASP A 152 -35.40 -3.67 11.18
N LYS A 153 -35.13 -2.55 11.88
CA LYS A 153 -36.15 -1.81 12.63
C LYS A 153 -37.30 -1.31 11.76
N LEU A 154 -37.03 -0.87 10.54
CA LEU A 154 -38.07 -0.44 9.60
C LEU A 154 -38.91 -1.62 9.11
N GLY A 155 -38.30 -2.79 8.92
CA GLY A 155 -39.00 -4.03 8.59
C GLY A 155 -39.92 -4.51 9.71
N GLU A 156 -39.43 -4.48 10.97
CA GLU A 156 -40.24 -4.79 12.15
C GLU A 156 -41.46 -3.86 12.32
N GLN A 157 -41.35 -2.62 11.86
CA GLN A 157 -42.43 -1.63 11.85
C GLN A 157 -43.39 -1.77 10.65
N GLY A 158 -43.21 -2.77 9.79
CA GLY A 158 -43.99 -2.98 8.57
C GLY A 158 -43.76 -1.92 7.48
N GLN A 159 -42.63 -1.21 7.53
CA GLN A 159 -42.24 -0.20 6.54
C GLN A 159 -41.34 -0.80 5.44
N ASP A 160 -41.77 -1.91 4.84
CA ASP A 160 -40.95 -2.77 3.96
C ASP A 160 -40.25 -2.04 2.83
N ARG A 161 -40.92 -1.06 2.20
CA ARG A 161 -40.32 -0.26 1.12
C ARG A 161 -39.11 0.54 1.61
N LYS A 162 -39.25 1.20 2.77
CA LYS A 162 -38.16 1.99 3.36
C LYS A 162 -37.06 1.10 3.92
N ALA A 163 -37.41 -0.07 4.47
CA ALA A 163 -36.44 -1.08 4.90
C ALA A 163 -35.57 -1.53 3.71
N THR A 164 -36.22 -1.88 2.59
CA THR A 164 -35.54 -2.28 1.35
C THR A 164 -34.61 -1.19 0.82
N GLU A 165 -35.08 0.06 0.74
CA GLU A 165 -34.24 1.20 0.34
C GLU A 165 -33.02 1.37 1.27
N THR A 166 -33.20 1.16 2.58
CA THR A 166 -32.12 1.26 3.56
C THR A 166 -31.10 0.14 3.40
N TYR A 167 -31.53 -1.10 3.15
CA TYR A 167 -30.61 -2.19 2.84
C TYR A 167 -29.83 -1.95 1.55
N GLN A 168 -30.48 -1.42 0.50
CA GLN A 168 -29.77 -1.07 -0.72
C GLN A 168 -28.70 0.00 -0.51
N LEU A 169 -28.93 0.94 0.42
CA LEU A 169 -27.90 1.90 0.83
C LEU A 169 -26.74 1.22 1.56
N ALA A 170 -27.01 0.25 2.44
CA ALA A 170 -25.98 -0.55 3.09
C ALA A 170 -25.17 -1.35 2.06
N ASP A 171 -25.83 -2.00 1.10
CA ASP A 171 -25.17 -2.84 0.09
C ASP A 171 -24.19 -2.05 -0.78
N ARG A 172 -24.42 -0.76 -1.00
CA ARG A 172 -23.47 0.13 -1.70
C ARG A 172 -22.14 0.29 -0.96
N LEU A 173 -22.09 0.04 0.34
CA LEU A 173 -20.88 0.14 1.16
C LEU A 173 -20.02 -1.14 1.13
N THR A 174 -20.57 -2.27 0.70
CA THR A 174 -19.84 -3.56 0.63
C THR A 174 -18.64 -3.48 -0.33
N GLY A 175 -18.80 -2.85 -1.49
CA GLY A 175 -17.72 -2.66 -2.46
C GLY A 175 -16.54 -1.86 -1.91
N PRO A 176 -16.76 -0.66 -1.35
CA PRO A 176 -15.73 0.10 -0.64
C PRO A 176 -15.04 -0.68 0.48
N LEU A 177 -15.80 -1.41 1.31
CA LEU A 177 -15.24 -2.23 2.40
C LEU A 177 -14.26 -3.28 1.88
N GLU A 178 -14.69 -4.10 0.92
CA GLU A 178 -13.81 -5.12 0.35
C GLU A 178 -12.61 -4.50 -0.38
N SER A 179 -12.79 -3.36 -1.05
CA SER A 179 -11.70 -2.66 -1.72
C SER A 179 -10.63 -2.19 -0.73
N MET A 180 -11.04 -1.56 0.37
CA MET A 180 -10.11 -1.10 1.41
C MET A 180 -9.39 -2.28 2.08
N LYS A 181 -10.14 -3.33 2.43
CA LYS A 181 -9.58 -4.56 2.99
C LYS A 181 -8.51 -5.15 2.05
N ARG A 182 -8.81 -5.29 0.77
CA ARG A 182 -7.85 -5.81 -0.23
C ARG A 182 -6.61 -4.92 -0.35
N GLN A 183 -6.76 -3.60 -0.34
CA GLN A 183 -5.59 -2.70 -0.39
C GLN A 183 -4.69 -2.85 0.84
N ILE A 184 -5.28 -3.04 2.03
CA ILE A 184 -4.54 -3.28 3.27
C ILE A 184 -3.78 -4.60 3.19
N GLU A 185 -4.49 -5.68 2.84
CA GLU A 185 -3.90 -7.01 2.71
C GLU A 185 -2.76 -7.02 1.69
N VAL A 186 -2.94 -6.40 0.52
CA VAL A 186 -1.91 -6.31 -0.53
C VAL A 186 -0.66 -5.57 -0.04
N ALA A 187 -0.82 -4.44 0.66
CA ALA A 187 0.32 -3.72 1.20
C ALA A 187 1.08 -4.54 2.26
N GLU A 188 0.35 -5.27 3.11
CA GLU A 188 0.95 -6.15 4.13
C GLU A 188 1.71 -7.33 3.52
N THR A 189 1.34 -7.79 2.31
CA THR A 189 2.09 -8.85 1.62
C THR A 189 3.54 -8.47 1.33
N PHE A 190 3.86 -7.18 1.18
CA PHE A 190 5.22 -6.71 0.98
C PHE A 190 6.08 -6.86 2.24
N LEU A 191 5.52 -7.18 3.40
CA LEU A 191 6.31 -7.52 4.60
C LEU A 191 6.83 -8.96 4.55
N GLU A 192 6.35 -9.77 3.60
CA GLU A 192 6.79 -11.15 3.39
C GLU A 192 7.90 -11.17 2.32
N PHE A 193 9.02 -11.81 2.64
CA PHE A 193 10.17 -11.93 1.74
C PHE A 193 10.42 -13.41 1.42
N GLU A 194 10.32 -13.78 0.15
CA GLU A 194 10.51 -15.18 -0.30
C GLU A 194 11.94 -15.66 -0.06
N ASN A 195 12.92 -14.76 -0.18
CA ASN A 195 14.35 -15.07 -0.01
C ASN A 195 14.88 -14.72 1.38
N ALA A 196 14.00 -14.54 2.38
CA ALA A 196 14.42 -14.21 3.74
C ALA A 196 15.37 -15.27 4.30
N VAL A 197 16.56 -14.84 4.69
CA VAL A 197 17.52 -15.67 5.41
C VAL A 197 17.44 -15.28 6.90
N PRO A 198 17.56 -16.23 7.85
CA PRO A 198 17.56 -15.88 9.27
C PRO A 198 18.62 -14.83 9.62
N ILE A 199 18.19 -13.78 10.31
CA ILE A 199 19.02 -12.69 10.84
C ILE A 199 18.66 -12.52 12.31
N ASP A 200 19.64 -12.64 13.21
CA ASP A 200 19.43 -12.51 14.66
C ASP A 200 18.79 -11.16 15.01
N GLY A 201 17.71 -11.14 15.79
CA GLY A 201 17.01 -9.91 16.18
C GLY A 201 16.18 -9.25 15.08
N LEU A 202 15.90 -9.97 13.97
CA LEU A 202 14.84 -9.64 13.03
C LEU A 202 13.63 -10.55 13.37
N GLY A 203 12.53 -9.99 13.89
CA GLY A 203 11.31 -10.74 14.25
C GLY A 203 11.02 -10.90 15.75
N GLU A 204 11.95 -10.55 16.64
CA GLU A 204 11.70 -10.41 18.08
C GLU A 204 11.71 -8.91 18.45
N GLY A 205 10.53 -8.30 18.54
CA GLY A 205 10.39 -6.96 19.14
C GLY A 205 9.82 -5.88 18.23
N ALA A 206 8.55 -6.02 17.84
CA ALA A 206 7.66 -4.88 17.59
C ALA A 206 6.69 -4.69 18.79
N ALA A 207 7.18 -4.95 20.01
CA ALA A 207 6.47 -4.74 21.25
C ALA A 207 7.44 -4.26 22.35
N ALA A 208 7.97 -3.05 22.20
CA ALA A 208 8.70 -2.23 23.18
C ALA A 208 9.35 -1.07 22.41
N GLU A 209 9.22 0.22 22.67
CA GLU A 209 8.60 1.00 23.73
C GLU A 209 8.27 2.35 23.09
N GLY A 210 7.17 2.97 23.53
CA GLY A 210 6.96 4.39 23.28
C GLY A 210 8.02 5.18 24.02
N ASP A 211 8.83 5.95 23.30
CA ASP A 211 9.59 7.04 23.90
C ASP A 211 8.61 8.20 24.16
N GLY A 212 7.90 8.05 25.27
CA GLY A 212 7.18 9.13 25.93
C GLY A 212 8.17 10.08 26.58
N GLY A 213 8.78 10.96 25.79
CA GLY A 213 9.48 12.13 26.30
C GLY A 213 8.49 13.23 26.66
N LYS A 214 7.80 13.09 27.79
CA LYS A 214 7.06 14.17 28.44
C LYS A 214 7.77 14.49 29.75
N ASP A 215 8.61 15.52 29.76
CA ASP A 215 8.76 16.28 31.00
C ASP A 215 9.06 17.77 30.76
N SER A 216 8.25 18.56 31.48
CA SER A 216 8.37 19.92 32.00
C SER A 216 9.28 20.92 31.26
N GLY A 217 8.79 22.08 30.79
CA GLY A 217 7.97 23.04 31.53
C GLY A 217 8.89 24.12 32.13
N LYS A 218 9.05 25.26 31.45
CA LYS A 218 9.28 26.56 32.11
C LYS A 218 9.02 27.74 31.18
N ASP A 219 7.81 28.26 31.24
CA ASP A 219 7.57 29.68 31.08
C ASP A 219 8.41 30.44 32.12
N GLY A 220 9.08 31.51 31.70
CA GLY A 220 9.86 32.35 32.60
C GLY A 220 10.47 33.52 31.86
N GLY A 221 9.82 34.68 31.97
CA GLY A 221 10.17 35.92 31.30
C GLY A 221 11.59 36.40 31.58
N ALA A 222 12.14 37.09 30.58
CA ALA A 222 13.31 37.92 30.73
C ALA A 222 12.89 39.29 31.27
N ASP A 223 13.16 39.52 32.56
CA ASP A 223 13.27 40.86 33.14
C ASP A 223 14.42 40.87 34.17
N LYS A 224 15.20 41.97 34.12
CA LYS A 224 16.34 42.39 34.97
C LYS A 224 17.65 41.58 34.79
N GLY A 225 18.83 42.18 34.70
CA GLY A 225 19.27 43.52 35.11
C GLY A 225 20.57 43.35 35.91
N ASP A 226 21.62 44.05 35.45
CA ASP A 226 22.85 44.46 36.15
C ASP A 226 23.83 43.43 36.74
N GLY A 227 25.12 43.66 36.47
CA GLY A 227 26.17 43.41 37.47
C GLY A 227 27.47 42.73 37.03
N ALA A 228 28.40 43.53 36.49
CA ALA A 228 29.84 43.56 36.78
C ALA A 228 30.72 42.28 36.72
N GLY A 229 31.74 42.35 35.84
CA GLY A 229 33.14 42.31 36.30
C GLY A 229 34.03 41.13 35.86
N LYS A 230 35.29 41.49 35.54
CA LYS A 230 36.50 40.69 35.19
C LYS A 230 36.64 40.39 33.70
N GLY A 231 37.72 40.72 33.01
CA GLY A 231 39.05 41.19 33.40
C GLY A 231 40.06 40.69 32.36
N ASP A 232 40.42 41.54 31.39
CA ASP A 232 41.28 41.15 30.27
C ASP A 232 42.77 41.23 30.63
N GLY A 233 43.36 40.06 30.86
CA GLY A 233 44.80 39.86 31.05
C GLY A 233 45.55 39.82 29.72
N LYS A 234 46.27 40.90 29.41
CA LYS A 234 47.14 41.07 28.24
C LYS A 234 48.54 40.53 28.58
N GLY A 235 48.90 39.36 28.06
CA GLY A 235 50.24 38.76 28.22
C GLY A 235 51.03 38.73 26.91
N ARG A 236 51.99 39.64 26.75
CA ARG A 236 53.04 39.61 25.72
C ARG A 236 54.26 38.85 26.26
N GLY A 237 54.87 38.02 25.43
CA GLY A 237 56.17 37.41 25.71
C GLY A 237 56.96 37.15 24.43
N LYS A 238 57.75 38.13 23.99
CA LYS A 238 58.93 37.96 23.13
C LYS A 238 60.09 38.64 23.85
N SER A 239 61.18 37.92 24.06
CA SER A 239 62.49 38.52 24.32
C SER A 239 63.57 37.60 23.80
N GLU A 240 64.26 38.06 22.76
CA GLU A 240 65.64 37.70 22.45
C GLU A 240 66.55 38.47 23.41
N ARG A 241 67.57 37.78 23.94
CA ARG A 241 68.97 38.23 24.00
C ARG A 241 69.85 37.10 24.52
#